data_AF-A0A8S3YEJ3-F1
#
_entry.id   AF-A0A8S3YEJ3-F1
#
_cell.length_a   1.000
_cell.length_b   1.000
_cell.length_c   1.000
_cell.angle_alpha   90.00
_cell.angle_beta   90.00
_cell.angle_gamma   90.00
#
_symmetry.space_group_name_H-M   'P 1'
#
loop_
_entity.id
_entity.type
_entity.pdbx_description
1 polymer ?
#
loop_
_entity_poly.entity_id
_entity_poly.type
_entity_poly.pdbx_seq_one_letter_code
_entity_poly.pdbx_strand_id
1 'polypeptide(L)'
;MRSTPFENRPRLPRIALSKRNRVVVRNLNPMLVTYLEASRDLCETDSILFGAALAVCRIIGAKLSTAGRATGQCSAIPAWRIRIEERIAKARALIG
;
A
#
# COMPACT_ATOMS: atom_id res chain seq x y z
N MET A 1 11.17 4.27 10.80
CA MET A 1 10.17 5.21 10.24
C MET A 1 9.04 5.35 11.23
N ARG A 2 8.60 6.58 11.57
CA ARG A 2 7.39 6.76 12.40
C ARG A 2 6.19 6.36 11.54
N SER A 3 5.60 5.19 11.81
CA SER A 3 4.43 4.72 11.06
C SER A 3 3.25 5.62 11.42
N THR A 4 2.74 6.39 10.46
CA THR A 4 1.47 7.08 10.66
C THR A 4 0.39 6.01 10.83
N PRO A 5 -0.37 6.04 11.93
CA PRO A 5 -1.47 5.10 12.14
C PRO A 5 -2.37 5.10 10.91
N PHE A 6 -2.86 3.92 10.52
CA PHE A 6 -3.69 3.74 9.33
C PHE A 6 -4.84 4.77 9.26
N GLU A 7 -5.42 5.08 10.41
CA GLU A 7 -6.52 6.03 10.60
C GLU A 7 -6.18 7.47 10.20
N ASN A 8 -4.90 7.85 10.23
CA ASN A 8 -4.42 9.19 9.93
C ASN A 8 -3.85 9.33 8.51
N ARG A 9 -3.93 8.27 7.70
CA ARG A 9 -3.38 8.29 6.34
C ARG A 9 -4.32 9.01 5.38
N PRO A 10 -3.84 9.93 4.53
CA PRO A 10 -4.66 10.57 3.51
C PRO A 10 -5.21 9.52 2.53
N ARG A 11 -6.44 9.73 2.06
CA ARG A 11 -7.01 8.86 1.03
C ARG A 11 -6.27 9.04 -0.29
N LEU A 12 -5.79 7.93 -0.83
CA LEU A 12 -5.14 7.91 -2.13
C LEU A 12 -6.21 7.92 -3.24
N PRO A 13 -6.15 8.87 -4.19
CA PRO A 13 -7.08 8.90 -5.31
C PRO A 13 -6.87 7.69 -6.21
N ARG A 14 -7.93 7.27 -6.89
CA ARG A 14 -7.82 6.21 -7.89
C ARG A 14 -7.08 6.76 -9.12
N ILE A 15 -5.94 6.16 -9.45
CA ILE A 15 -5.10 6.60 -10.56
C ILE A 15 -5.49 5.85 -11.83
N ALA A 16 -5.74 6.59 -12.92
CA ALA A 16 -5.88 5.99 -14.24
C ALA A 16 -4.52 5.46 -14.73
N LEU A 17 -4.47 4.22 -15.22
CA LEU A 17 -3.23 3.59 -15.74
C LEU A 17 -2.90 4.05 -17.17
N SER A 18 -2.84 5.36 -17.38
CA SER A 18 -2.33 5.95 -18.63
C SER A 18 -0.89 5.52 -18.88
N LYS A 19 -0.42 5.61 -20.14
CA LYS A 19 0.96 5.26 -20.52
C LYS A 19 2.00 5.97 -19.64
N ARG A 20 1.77 7.25 -19.33
CA ARG A 20 2.62 8.06 -18.44
C ARG A 20 2.63 7.50 -17.00
N ASN A 21 1.46 7.23 -16.43
CA ASN A 21 1.35 6.75 -15.04
C ASN A 21 1.95 5.34 -14.90
N ARG A 22 1.81 4.50 -15.93
CA ARG A 22 2.44 3.18 -15.99
C ARG A 22 3.96 3.26 -15.95
N VAL A 23 4.58 4.25 -16.61
CA VAL A 23 6.03 4.45 -16.57
C VAL A 23 6.48 4.80 -15.15
N VAL A 24 5.77 5.69 -14.48
CA VAL A 24 6.07 6.06 -13.07
C VAL A 24 6.01 4.84 -12.16
N VAL A 25 4.94 4.05 -12.25
CA VAL A 25 4.79 2.81 -11.47
C VAL A 25 5.92 1.83 -11.80
N ARG A 26 6.23 1.64 -13.09
CA ARG A 26 7.30 0.73 -13.54
C ARG A 26 8.67 1.14 -12.99
N ASN A 27 8.96 2.44 -12.90
CA ASN A 27 10.23 2.93 -12.40
C ASN A 27 10.34 2.83 -10.87
N LEU A 28 9.21 2.93 -10.15
CA LEU A 28 9.17 2.77 -8.70
C LEU A 28 9.17 1.30 -8.26
N ASN A 29 8.68 0.39 -9.10
CA ASN A 29 8.53 -1.01 -8.73
C ASN A 29 9.84 -1.70 -8.30
N PRO A 30 10.99 -1.50 -8.97
CA PRO A 30 12.27 -2.06 -8.52
C PRO A 30 12.69 -1.57 -7.14
N MET A 31 12.45 -0.28 -6.84
CA MET A 31 12.74 0.28 -5.51
C MET A 31 11.80 -0.30 -4.46
N LEU A 32 10.54 -0.55 -4.80
CA LEU A 32 9.57 -1.14 -3.88
C LEU A 32 9.98 -2.55 -3.44
N VAL A 33 10.52 -3.36 -4.36
CA VAL A 33 10.98 -4.72 -4.05
C VAL A 33 12.04 -4.72 -2.94
N THR A 34 13.03 -3.83 -3.02
CA THR A 34 14.11 -3.78 -2.01
C THR A 34 13.60 -3.39 -0.62
N TYR A 35 12.61 -2.48 -0.53
CA TYR A 35 11.98 -2.15 0.76
C TYR A 35 11.12 -3.31 1.28
N LEU A 36 10.41 -4.02 0.40
CA LEU A 36 9.56 -5.15 0.79
C LEU A 36 10.38 -6.35 1.28
N GLU A 37 11.54 -6.63 0.69
CA GLU A 37 12.45 -7.69 1.15
C GLU A 37 12.98 -7.41 2.57
N ALA A 38 13.18 -6.14 2.93
CA ALA A 38 13.62 -5.73 4.26
C ALA A 38 12.51 -5.69 5.31
N SER A 39 11.24 -5.83 4.89
CA SER A 39 10.06 -5.74 5.75
C SER A 39 9.96 -6.94 6.69
N ARG A 40 9.74 -6.69 7.98
CA ARG A 40 9.70 -7.73 9.03
C ARG A 40 8.29 -8.21 9.34
N ASP A 41 7.29 -7.38 9.07
CA ASP A 41 5.90 -7.69 9.41
C ASP A 41 4.89 -7.07 8.42
N LEU A 42 3.62 -7.42 8.60
CA LEU A 42 2.53 -6.96 7.74
C LEU A 42 2.25 -5.45 7.90
N CYS A 43 2.56 -4.86 9.05
CA CYS A 43 2.36 -3.44 9.32
C CYS A 43 3.42 -2.59 8.60
N GLU A 44 4.67 -3.03 8.63
CA GLU A 44 5.77 -2.44 7.88
C GLU A 44 5.52 -2.58 6.37
N THR A 45 5.10 -3.76 5.93
CA THR A 45 4.68 -4.02 4.54
C THR A 45 3.58 -3.07 4.08
N ASP A 46 2.51 -2.94 4.88
CA ASP A 46 1.42 -2.00 4.61
C ASP A 46 1.91 -0.54 4.53
N SER A 47 2.82 -0.14 5.43
CA SER A 47 3.38 1.21 5.45
C SER A 47 4.25 1.50 4.21
N ILE A 48 5.04 0.52 3.78
CA ILE A 48 5.87 0.58 2.57
C ILE A 48 4.97 0.70 1.32
N LEU A 49 3.96 -0.15 1.20
CA LEU A 49 3.01 -0.11 0.09
C LEU A 49 2.26 1.22 0.02
N PHE A 50 1.82 1.73 1.17
CA PHE A 50 1.18 3.04 1.25
C PHE A 50 2.13 4.16 0.84
N GLY A 51 3.37 4.16 1.34
CA GLY A 51 4.40 5.13 0.97
C GLY A 51 4.69 5.15 -0.53
N ALA A 52 4.79 3.96 -1.16
CA ALA A 52 4.99 3.83 -2.59
C ALA A 52 3.80 4.39 -3.39
N ALA A 53 2.58 4.04 -3.00
CA ALA A 53 1.38 4.55 -3.66
C ALA A 53 1.23 6.07 -3.49
N LEU A 54 1.59 6.61 -2.33
CA LEU A 54 1.66 8.05 -2.07
C LEU A 54 2.71 8.74 -2.96
N ALA A 55 3.88 8.13 -3.13
CA ALA A 55 4.93 8.63 -4.01
C ALA A 55 4.46 8.69 -5.47
N VAL A 56 3.80 7.63 -5.96
CA VAL A 56 3.17 7.63 -7.29
C VAL A 56 2.18 8.79 -7.41
N CYS A 57 1.27 8.94 -6.45
CA CYS A 57 0.27 10.02 -6.45
C CYS A 57 0.92 11.40 -6.54
N ARG A 58 2.00 11.63 -5.80
CA ARG A 58 2.75 12.91 -5.84
C ARG A 58 3.43 13.14 -7.18
N ILE A 59 4.11 12.13 -7.74
CA ILE A 59 4.85 12.26 -9.00
C ILE A 59 3.91 12.56 -10.17
N ILE A 60 2.72 11.96 -10.19
CA ILE A 60 1.73 12.21 -11.24
C ILE A 60 0.90 13.48 -11.01
N GLY A 61 1.11 14.19 -9.88
CA GLY A 61 0.35 15.40 -9.53
C GLY A 61 -1.10 15.14 -9.11
N ALA A 62 -1.42 13.94 -8.62
CA ALA A 62 -2.76 13.64 -8.15
C ALA A 62 -3.06 14.38 -6.85
N LYS A 63 -4.22 15.05 -6.79
CA LYS A 63 -4.69 15.73 -5.58
C LYS A 63 -5.03 14.68 -4.52
N LEU A 64 -4.24 14.68 -3.45
CA LEU A 64 -4.53 13.89 -2.26
C LEU A 64 -5.65 14.59 -1.50
N SER A 65 -6.69 13.85 -1.12
CA SER A 65 -7.72 14.40 -0.26
C SER A 65 -7.12 14.60 1.14
N THR A 66 -7.12 15.84 1.62
CA THR A 66 -6.83 16.13 3.03
C THR A 66 -7.84 15.37 3.86
N ALA A 67 -7.35 14.59 4.83
CA ALA A 67 -8.16 13.72 5.68
C ALA A 67 -9.31 14.49 6.34
N GLY A 68 -10.45 14.57 5.66
CA GLY A 68 -11.73 14.83 6.27
C GLY A 68 -12.25 13.50 6.75
N ARG A 69 -12.56 13.40 8.06
CA ARG A 69 -13.34 12.32 8.66
C ARG A 69 -14.50 11.98 7.72
N ALA A 70 -14.37 10.92 6.95
CA ALA A 70 -15.52 10.27 6.37
C ALA A 70 -16.04 9.37 7.49
N THR A 71 -17.04 9.86 8.21
CA THR A 71 -17.97 9.02 8.95
C THR A 71 -18.44 7.90 8.00
N GLY A 72 -18.07 6.66 8.31
CA GLY A 72 -18.52 5.49 7.54
C GLY A 72 -17.48 4.97 6.55
N GLN A 73 -16.51 4.24 7.07
CA GLN A 73 -16.26 2.86 6.62
C GLN A 73 -15.35 2.23 7.65
N CYS A 74 -15.93 1.29 8.39
CA CYS A 74 -15.26 0.49 9.41
C CYS A 74 -13.86 0.06 8.99
N SER A 75 -13.04 -0.12 10.02
CA SER A 75 -11.85 -0.95 10.21
C SER A 75 -11.83 -2.32 9.51
N ALA A 76 -12.32 -2.42 8.28
CA ALA A 76 -12.28 -3.63 7.49
C ALA A 76 -10.82 -3.87 7.09
N ILE A 77 -10.30 -5.01 7.53
CA ILE A 77 -9.00 -5.52 7.11
C ILE A 77 -8.95 -5.46 5.58
N PRO A 78 -7.95 -4.78 4.99
CA PRO A 78 -7.87 -4.66 3.54
C PRO A 78 -7.88 -6.03 2.86
N ALA A 79 -8.63 -6.19 1.77
CA ALA A 79 -8.75 -7.48 1.08
C ALA A 79 -7.39 -8.07 0.64
N TRP A 80 -6.40 -7.22 0.36
CA TRP A 80 -5.04 -7.68 0.04
C TRP A 80 -4.38 -8.36 1.25
N ARG A 81 -4.61 -7.86 2.47
CA ARG A 81 -4.02 -8.39 3.71
C ARG A 81 -4.60 -9.76 4.00
N ILE A 82 -5.92 -9.92 3.89
CA ILE A 82 -6.60 -11.22 3.99
C ILE A 82 -5.99 -12.22 3.00
N ARG A 83 -5.83 -11.85 1.73
CA ARG A 83 -5.25 -12.72 0.71
C ARG A 83 -3.80 -13.13 1.02
N ILE A 84 -3.00 -12.24 1.60
CA ILE A 84 -1.62 -12.55 1.98
C ILE A 84 -1.62 -13.51 3.19
N GLU A 85 -2.42 -13.21 4.21
CA GLU A 85 -2.56 -14.06 5.40
C GLU A 85 -3.03 -15.48 5.02
N GLU A 86 -4.01 -15.61 4.14
CA GLU A 86 -4.46 -16.90 3.59
C GLU A 86 -3.34 -17.66 2.85
N ARG A 87 -2.55 -16.96 2.02
CA ARG A 87 -1.43 -17.58 1.30
C ARG A 87 -0.33 -18.04 2.25
N ILE A 88 -0.03 -17.26 3.28
CA ILE A 88 0.92 -17.63 4.33
C ILE A 88 0.42 -18.87 5.09
N ALA A 89 -0.87 -18.90 5.46
CA ALA A 89 -1.47 -20.04 6.16
C ALA A 89 -1.40 -21.32 5.31
N LYS A 90 -1.74 -21.24 4.02
CA LYS A 90 -1.61 -22.36 3.07
C LYS A 90 -0.17 -22.85 2.92
N ALA A 91 0.79 -21.93 2.81
CA ALA A 91 2.20 -22.30 2.68
C ALA A 91 2.72 -23.00 3.94
N ARG A 92 2.33 -22.53 5.13
CA ARG A 92 2.68 -23.19 6.40
C ARG A 92 2.10 -24.60 6.51
N ALA A 93 0.87 -24.81 6.04
CA ALA A 93 0.22 -26.12 6.03
C ALA A 93 0.91 -27.14 5.08
N LEU A 94 1.67 -26.69 4.09
CA LEU A 94 2.43 -27.56 3.17
C LEU A 94 3.84 -27.91 3.69
N ILE A 95 4.37 -27.10 4.62
CA ILE A 95 5.70 -27.28 5.21
C ILE A 95 5.60 -28.05 6.55
N GLY A 96 4.42 -28.05 7.17
CA GLY A 96 4.08 -28.83 8.36
C GLY A 96 3.92 -30.31 8.08
#